data_AF-A0A0F8YYD6-F1
#
_entry.id   AF-A0A0F8YYD6-F1
#
_cell.length_a   1.000
_cell.length_b   1.000
_cell.length_c   1.000
_cell.angle_alpha   90.00
_cell.angle_beta   90.00
_cell.angle_gamma   90.00
#
_symmetry.space_group_name_H-M   'P 1'
#
loop_
_entity.id
_entity.type
_entity.pdbx_description
1 polymer ?
#
loop_
_entity_poly.entity_id
_entity_poly.type
_entity_poly.pdbx_seq_one_letter_code
_entity_poly.pdbx_strand_id
1 'polypeptide(L)' 'MQGFIIFDDYGDRYDEFAQDMQKWLKDGKIQYREHMVEGIENTVGAFNDMICGKNFGKTVVKINNPL' A
#
# COMPACT_ATOMS: atom_id res chain seq x y z
N MET A 1 -24.12 -0.62 2.38
CA MET A 1 -22.76 -0.11 2.63
C MET A 1 -22.10 0.06 1.27
N GLN A 2 -21.72 1.28 0.89
CA GLN A 2 -21.08 1.55 -0.40
C GLN A 2 -19.57 1.62 -0.20
N GLY A 3 -18.79 1.11 -1.16
CA GLY A 3 -17.34 1.29 -1.18
C GLY A 3 -16.96 2.73 -1.49
N PHE A 4 -15.74 3.12 -1.14
CA PHE A 4 -15.22 4.46 -1.36
C PHE A 4 -14.03 4.36 -2.30
N ILE A 5 -14.13 5.00 -3.47
CA ILE A 5 -13.06 5.00 -4.48
C ILE A 5 -12.51 6.42 -4.55
N ILE A 6 -11.34 6.63 -3.94
CA ILE A 6 -10.73 7.97 -3.78
C ILE A 6 -10.62 8.71 -5.10
N PHE A 7 -10.26 8.03 -6.19
CA PHE A 7 -10.08 8.67 -7.48
C PHE A 7 -11.38 9.03 -8.20
N ASP A 8 -12.51 8.42 -7.81
CA ASP A 8 -13.82 8.76 -8.37
C ASP A 8 -14.39 10.01 -7.68
N ASP A 9 -14.16 10.15 -6.37
CA ASP A 9 -14.78 11.20 -5.55
C ASP A 9 -13.85 12.38 -5.20
N TYR A 10 -12.52 12.19 -5.19
CA TYR A 10 -11.53 13.16 -4.69
C TYR A 10 -10.20 13.16 -5.49
N GLY A 11 -10.20 12.62 -6.70
CA GLY A 11 -8.98 12.50 -7.51
C GLY A 11 -8.29 13.84 -7.78
N ASP A 12 -9.05 14.92 -7.87
CA ASP A 12 -8.59 16.30 -8.05
C ASP A 12 -7.72 16.81 -6.88
N ARG A 13 -7.85 16.20 -5.70
CA ARG A 13 -7.08 16.56 -4.49
C ARG A 13 -5.86 15.68 -4.24
N TYR A 14 -5.49 14.82 -5.19
CA TYR A 14 -4.35 13.92 -5.01
C TYR A 14 -3.04 14.67 -4.71
N ASP A 15 -2.79 15.80 -5.38
CA ASP A 15 -1.56 16.56 -5.18
C ASP A 15 -1.46 17.16 -3.76
N GLU A 16 -2.57 17.66 -3.21
CA GLU A 16 -2.67 18.13 -1.83
C GLU A 16 -2.38 16.98 -0.86
N PHE A 17 -3.04 15.83 -1.06
CA PHE A 17 -2.82 14.63 -0.28
C PHE A 17 -1.35 14.18 -0.31
N ALA A 18 -0.73 14.15 -1.49
CA ALA A 18 0.64 13.70 -1.66
C ALA A 18 1.64 14.62 -0.91
N GLN A 19 1.42 15.93 -0.95
CA GLN A 19 2.24 16.91 -0.21
C GLN A 19 2.13 16.71 1.31
N ASP A 20 0.90 16.62 1.83
CA ASP A 20 0.67 16.44 3.26
C ASP A 20 1.17 15.09 3.77
N MET A 21 0.92 14.01 3.03
CA MET A 21 1.37 12.65 3.39
C MET A 21 2.89 12.56 3.46
N GLN A 22 3.61 13.15 2.49
CA GLN A 22 5.08 13.21 2.51
C GLN A 22 5.59 13.92 3.77
N LYS A 23 4.96 15.04 4.14
CA LYS A 23 5.30 15.77 5.36
C LYS A 23 5.02 14.94 6.61
N TRP A 24 3.87 14.29 6.70
CA TRP A 24 3.51 13.45 7.86
C TRP A 24 4.42 12.23 8.03
N LEU A 25 4.84 11.60 6.93
CA LEU A 25 5.84 10.54 6.94
C LEU A 25 7.18 11.06 7.46
N LYS A 26 7.66 12.19 6.93
CA LYS A 26 8.92 12.82 7.37
C LYS A 26 8.88 13.24 8.84
N ASP A 27 7.75 13.76 9.31
CA ASP A 27 7.52 14.16 10.69
C ASP A 27 7.30 12.97 11.65
N GLY A 28 7.24 11.74 11.14
CA GLY A 28 6.95 10.53 11.93
C GLY A 28 5.52 10.45 12.46
N LYS A 29 4.61 11.30 11.99
CA LYS A 29 3.19 11.32 12.37
C LYS A 29 2.42 10.13 11.81
N ILE A 30 2.91 9.57 10.71
CA ILE A 30 2.39 8.35 10.09
C ILE A 30 3.49 7.32 10.04
N GLN A 31 3.18 6.12 10.54
CA GLN A 31 4.01 4.94 10.41
C GLN A 31 3.26 3.95 9.52
N TYR A 32 3.85 3.59 8.39
CA TYR A 32 3.30 2.57 7.51
C TYR A 32 3.99 1.22 7.77
N ARG A 33 3.25 0.14 7.54
CA ARG A 33 3.76 -1.23 7.67
C ARG A 33 3.47 -1.97 6.39
N GLU A 34 4.50 -2.66 5.89
CA GLU A 34 4.39 -3.54 4.74
C GLU A 34 4.58 -4.98 5.19
N HIS A 35 3.86 -5.87 4.52
CA HIS A 35 4.10 -7.31 4.52
C HIS A 35 4.76 -7.62 3.17
N MET A 36 6.08 -7.74 3.18
CA MET A 36 6.88 -7.94 1.97
C MET A 36 7.01 -9.42 1.65
N VAL A 37 6.71 -9.81 0.41
CA VAL A 37 6.94 -11.14 -0.15
C VAL A 37 7.94 -11.01 -1.29
N GLU A 38 9.01 -11.81 -1.31
CA GLU A 38 10.01 -11.77 -2.38
C GLU A 38 9.64 -12.72 -3.52
N GLY A 39 9.93 -12.33 -4.76
CA GLY A 39 9.76 -13.19 -5.93
C GLY A 39 8.36 -13.09 -6.56
N ILE A 40 8.33 -12.87 -7.87
CA ILE A 40 7.08 -12.76 -8.64
C ILE A 40 6.28 -14.07 -8.64
N GLU A 41 6.97 -15.20 -8.56
CA GLU A 41 6.39 -16.54 -8.46
C GLU A 41 5.52 -16.72 -7.21
N ASN A 42 5.78 -15.95 -6.16
CA ASN A 42 5.03 -16.01 -4.90
C ASN A 42 3.76 -15.14 -4.90
N THR A 43 3.44 -14.46 -6.00
CA THR A 43 2.28 -13.53 -6.09
C THR A 43 0.95 -14.21 -5.76
N VAL A 44 0.71 -15.41 -6.28
CA VAL A 44 -0.56 -16.13 -6.03
C VAL A 44 -0.68 -16.50 -4.55
N GLY A 45 0.41 -16.96 -3.93
CA GLY A 45 0.46 -17.26 -2.49
C GLY A 45 0.22 -16.01 -1.65
N ALA A 46 0.92 -14.91 -1.95
CA ALA A 46 0.78 -13.63 -1.28
C ALA A 46 -0.64 -13.07 -1.36
N PHE A 47 -1.29 -13.21 -2.52
CA PHE A 47 -2.67 -12.80 -2.71
C PHE A 47 -3.64 -13.65 -1.88
N ASN A 48 -3.47 -14.97 -1.88
CA ASN A 48 -4.29 -15.88 -1.06
C ASN A 48 -4.14 -15.57 0.43
N ASP A 49 -2.91 -15.35 0.90
CA ASP A 49 -2.66 -15.00 2.29
C ASP A 49 -3.26 -13.63 2.66
N MET A 50 -3.25 -12.67 1.73
CA MET A 50 -3.91 -11.37 1.91
C MET A 50 -5.43 -11.50 2.08
N ILE A 51 -6.11 -12.24 1.20
CA ILE A 51 -7.58 -12.40 1.28
C ILE A 51 -8.00 -13.29 2.45
N CYS A 52 -7.11 -14.18 2.92
CA CYS A 52 -7.30 -14.95 4.14
C CYS A 52 -6.91 -14.17 5.42
N GLY A 53 -6.47 -12.92 5.32
CA GLY A 53 -6.13 -12.07 6.45
C GLY A 53 -4.87 -12.47 7.22
N LYS A 54 -3.94 -13.20 6.57
CA LYS A 54 -2.66 -13.62 7.17
C LYS A 54 -1.56 -12.57 7.05
N ASN A 55 -1.78 -11.51 6.26
CA ASN A 55 -0.85 -10.39 6.14
C ASN A 55 -1.01 -9.41 7.31
N PHE A 56 0.06 -8.68 7.63
CA PHE A 56 -0.01 -7.59 8.60
C PHE A 56 0.62 -6.34 8.01
N GLY A 57 -0.24 -5.36 7.70
CA GLY A 57 0.12 -4.20 6.89
C GLY A 57 -0.16 -4.42 5.39
N LYS A 58 0.38 -3.54 4.56
CA LYS A 58 0.18 -3.57 3.11
C LYS A 58 0.98 -4.73 2.49
N THR A 59 0.30 -5.69 1.85
CA THR A 59 0.98 -6.75 1.09
C THR A 59 1.66 -6.16 -0.14
N VAL A 60 2.96 -6.43 -0.30
CA VAL A 60 3.79 -6.01 -1.43
C VAL A 60 4.62 -7.21 -1.91
N VAL A 61 4.69 -7.42 -3.22
CA VAL A 61 5.58 -8.42 -3.83
C VAL A 61 6.78 -7.71 -4.41
N LYS A 62 7.98 -7.99 -3.88
CA LYS A 62 9.25 -7.47 -4.36
C LYS A 62 9.75 -8.33 -5.52
N ILE A 63 9.71 -7.77 -6.73
CA ILE A 63 10.07 -8.48 -7.96
C ILE A 63 11.57 -8.50 -8.25
N ASN A 64 12.30 -7.45 -7.86
CA ASN A 64 13.74 -7.29 -8.11
C ASN A 64 14.36 -6.36 -7.05
N ASN A 65 15.70 -6.35 -6.98
CA ASN A 65 16.41 -5.31 -6.23
C ASN A 65 16.46 -4.00 -7.05
N PRO A 66 16.46 -2.83 -6.38
CA PRO A 66 16.74 -1.57 -7.06
C PRO A 66 18.10 -1.64 -7.78
N LEU A 67 18.18 -0.97 -8.94
CA LEU A 67 19.44 -0.79 -9.68
C LEU A 67 20.42 0.09 -8.91
#